data_AF-A0A183TU56-F1
#
_entry.id   AF-A0A183TU56-F1
#
_cell.length_a   1.000
_cell.length_b   1.000
_cell.length_c   1.000
_cell.angle_alpha   90.00
_cell.angle_beta   90.00
_cell.angle_gamma   90.00
#
_symmetry.space_group_name_H-M   'P 1'
#
loop_
_entity.id
_entity.type
_entity.pdbx_description
1 polymer ?
#
loop_
_entity_poly.entity_id
_entity_poly.type
_entity_poly.pdbx_seq_one_letter_code
_entity_poly.pdbx_strand_id
1 'polypeptide(L)'
;RVSVPEQTDITSIFGFPEKQIQSRPDTPPLIFGRRMWRLDFDNQKRWENHLMGWASADDPLSIVALEFPTAEAAAEYFKSHGWTFFVEEPKRTHRVMSLSQ
;
A
#
# COMPACT_ATOMS: atom_id res chain seq x y z
N ARG A 1 -22.28 22.89 17.28
CA ARG A 1 -22.17 21.58 16.59
C ARG A 1 -21.25 21.82 15.42
N VAL A 2 -20.09 21.15 15.39
CA VAL A 2 -19.13 21.31 14.29
C VAL A 2 -19.52 20.30 13.21
N SER A 3 -19.86 20.80 12.02
CA SER A 3 -20.14 19.98 10.85
C SER A 3 -18.82 19.78 10.10
N VAL A 4 -18.29 18.55 10.10
CA VAL A 4 -17.07 18.21 9.38
C VAL A 4 -17.42 17.96 7.90
N PRO A 5 -16.68 18.53 6.94
CA PRO A 5 -16.92 18.30 5.52
C PRO A 5 -16.62 16.86 5.10
N GLU A 6 -17.34 16.38 4.08
CA GLU A 6 -17.32 14.99 3.57
C GLU A 6 -16.01 14.58 2.87
N GLN A 7 -15.19 15.55 2.47
CA GLN A 7 -13.93 15.31 1.77
C GLN A 7 -12.80 15.97 2.57
N THR A 8 -11.98 15.14 3.23
CA THR A 8 -10.89 15.59 4.10
C THR A 8 -9.56 15.26 3.43
N ASP A 9 -9.10 16.16 2.57
CA ASP A 9 -7.73 16.14 2.08
C ASP A 9 -6.80 16.52 3.25
N ILE A 10 -6.26 15.50 3.92
CA ILE A 10 -5.41 15.65 5.11
C ILE A 10 -3.93 15.76 4.76
N THR A 11 -3.58 15.68 3.48
CA THR A 11 -2.19 15.77 2.98
C THR A 11 -1.45 16.99 3.51
N SER A 12 -2.11 18.15 3.58
CA SER A 12 -1.53 19.40 4.10
C SER A 12 -1.22 19.39 5.60
N ILE A 13 -1.81 18.46 6.37
CA ILE A 13 -1.63 18.35 7.83
C ILE A 13 -0.46 17.42 8.16
N PHE A 14 -0.30 16.34 7.40
CA PHE A 14 0.67 15.27 7.71
C PHE A 14 2.13 15.62 7.40
N GLY A 15 2.39 16.76 6.75
CA GLY A 15 3.76 17.17 6.39
C GLY A 15 4.49 16.16 5.51
N PHE A 16 3.73 15.28 4.84
CA PHE A 16 4.27 14.23 4.00
C PHE A 16 4.86 14.88 2.74
N PRO A 17 6.13 14.62 2.38
CA PRO A 17 6.70 15.21 1.17
C PRO A 17 5.95 14.67 -0.06
N GLU A 18 5.20 15.53 -0.72
CA GLU A 18 4.40 15.22 -1.93
C GLU A 18 5.24 14.52 -3.02
N LYS A 19 6.54 14.84 -3.06
CA LYS A 19 7.52 14.22 -3.95
C LYS A 19 7.52 12.70 -3.85
N GLN A 20 7.41 12.12 -2.65
CA GLN A 20 7.48 10.67 -2.47
C GLN A 20 6.20 9.97 -2.95
N ILE A 21 5.07 10.68 -2.97
CA ILE A 21 3.78 10.17 -3.46
C ILE A 21 3.79 10.18 -5.00
N GLN A 22 4.28 11.27 -5.60
CA GLN A 22 4.28 11.47 -7.06
C GLN A 22 5.47 10.81 -7.76
N SER A 23 6.63 10.65 -7.10
CA SER A 23 7.83 10.07 -7.70
C SER A 23 7.80 8.55 -7.79
N ARG A 24 6.73 7.91 -7.31
CA ARG A 24 6.61 6.46 -7.33
C ARG A 24 6.11 5.99 -8.69
N PRO A 25 6.89 5.17 -9.42
CA PRO A 25 6.51 4.72 -10.75
C PRO A 25 5.33 3.75 -10.72
N ASP A 26 5.21 2.97 -9.64
CA ASP A 26 4.24 1.89 -9.54
C ASP A 26 3.18 2.20 -8.48
N THR A 27 1.92 2.13 -8.91
CA THR A 27 0.75 2.22 -8.03
C THR A 27 0.64 0.91 -7.24
N PRO A 28 0.70 0.92 -5.90
CA PRO A 28 0.70 -0.31 -5.12
C PRO A 28 -0.63 -1.07 -5.25
N PRO A 29 -0.59 -2.41 -5.41
CA PRO A 29 -1.78 -3.22 -5.42
C PRO A 29 -2.32 -3.41 -4.00
N LEU A 30 -3.64 -3.25 -3.84
CA LEU A 30 -4.37 -3.64 -2.65
C LEU A 30 -4.79 -5.10 -2.81
N ILE A 31 -4.17 -6.00 -2.04
CA ILE A 31 -4.32 -7.44 -2.16
C ILE A 31 -5.20 -7.95 -1.02
N PHE A 32 -6.20 -8.77 -1.33
CA PHE A 32 -6.98 -9.46 -0.30
C PHE A 32 -6.22 -10.69 0.21
N GLY A 33 -5.75 -10.62 1.46
CA GLY A 33 -5.12 -11.74 2.15
C GLY A 33 -6.14 -12.75 2.69
N ARG A 34 -5.80 -13.42 3.79
CA ARG A 34 -6.70 -14.45 4.39
C ARG A 34 -7.95 -13.87 5.06
N ARG A 35 -7.85 -12.65 5.61
CA ARG A 35 -8.93 -11.99 6.38
C ARG A 35 -8.97 -10.47 6.27
N MET A 36 -7.95 -9.88 5.64
CA MET A 36 -7.77 -8.43 5.58
C MET A 36 -7.15 -8.05 4.25
N TRP A 37 -7.47 -6.83 3.83
CA TRP A 37 -6.87 -6.16 2.69
C TRP A 37 -5.53 -5.59 3.11
N ARG A 38 -4.49 -5.89 2.37
CA ARG A 38 -3.14 -5.43 2.66
C ARG A 38 -2.64 -4.61 1.49
N LEU A 39 -2.06 -3.46 1.80
CA LEU A 39 -1.31 -2.65 0.87
C LEU A 39 0.16 -2.73 1.25
N ASP A 40 0.97 -3.25 0.33
CA ASP A 40 2.41 -3.24 0.43
C ASP A 40 2.97 -2.25 -0.58
N PHE A 41 3.88 -1.40 -0.12
CA PHE A 41 4.65 -0.56 -1.01
C PHE A 41 5.80 -1.35 -1.62
N ASP A 42 6.07 -1.12 -2.90
CA ASP A 42 7.19 -1.79 -3.54
C ASP A 42 8.53 -1.35 -2.93
N ASN A 43 9.45 -2.30 -2.87
CA ASN A 43 10.76 -2.07 -2.28
C ASN A 43 11.65 -1.39 -3.31
N GLN A 44 11.94 -0.11 -3.09
CA GLN A 44 13.02 0.56 -3.82
C GLN A 44 14.37 -0.14 -3.58
N LYS A 45 15.36 0.20 -4.42
CA LYS A 45 16.71 -0.37 -4.36
C LYS A 45 17.27 -0.28 -2.94
N ARG A 46 17.45 -1.45 -2.33
CA ARG A 46 18.26 -1.62 -1.12
C ARG A 46 19.73 -1.66 -1.54
N TRP A 47 20.59 -0.96 -0.82
CA TRP A 47 22.03 -1.01 -1.04
C TRP A 47 22.73 -1.69 0.13
N GLU A 48 23.91 -2.24 -0.16
CA GLU A 48 24.80 -2.77 0.84
C GLU A 48 25.66 -1.63 1.42
N ASN A 49 25.68 -1.50 2.76
CA ASN A 49 26.54 -0.52 3.41
C ASN A 49 28.01 -1.01 3.40
N HIS A 50 28.91 -0.20 2.83
CA HIS A 50 30.35 -0.48 2.67
C HIS A 50 31.09 -0.95 3.94
N LEU A 51 30.62 -0.59 5.14
CA LEU A 51 31.30 -0.99 6.39
C LEU A 51 30.91 -2.39 6.88
N MET A 52 29.61 -2.72 6.85
CA MET A 52 29.06 -3.89 7.55
C MET A 52 28.27 -4.85 6.66
N GLY A 53 28.05 -4.52 5.39
CA GLY A 53 27.22 -5.35 4.51
C GLY A 53 25.71 -5.28 4.78
N TRP A 54 25.24 -4.32 5.59
CA TRP A 54 23.83 -4.22 5.94
C TRP A 54 22.99 -3.69 4.77
N ALA A 55 21.81 -4.28 4.57
CA ALA A 55 20.81 -3.81 3.62
C ALA A 55 20.19 -2.50 4.11
N SER A 56 20.69 -1.39 3.60
CA SER A 56 20.19 -0.05 3.87
C SER A 56 19.12 0.33 2.83
N ALA A 57 18.16 1.18 3.23
CA ALA A 57 17.06 1.64 2.39
C ALA A 57 16.85 3.15 2.56
N ASP A 58 16.49 3.83 1.47
CA ASP A 58 16.32 5.30 1.40
C ASP A 58 14.84 5.69 1.45
N ASP A 59 13.95 4.68 1.44
CA ASP A 59 12.51 4.89 1.40
C ASP A 59 11.88 4.49 2.75
N PRO A 60 11.38 5.45 3.56
CA PRO A 60 10.73 5.15 4.83
C PRO A 60 9.41 4.39 4.64
N LEU A 61 8.73 4.54 3.49
CA LEU A 61 7.49 3.84 3.20
C LEU A 61 7.71 2.38 2.80
N SER A 62 8.94 1.96 2.50
CA SER A 62 9.25 0.55 2.20
C SER A 62 9.13 -0.38 3.42
N ILE A 63 8.97 0.19 4.61
CA ILE A 63 8.84 -0.54 5.88
C ILE A 63 7.37 -0.65 6.31
N VAL A 64 6.52 0.27 5.84
CA VAL A 64 5.13 0.38 6.29
C VAL A 64 4.26 -0.55 5.46
N ALA A 65 3.51 -1.43 6.14
CA ALA A 65 2.42 -2.20 5.55
C ALA A 65 1.10 -1.71 6.17
N LEU A 66 0.11 -1.43 5.33
CA LEU A 66 -1.22 -0.99 5.77
C LEU A 66 -2.20 -2.15 5.65
N GLU A 67 -2.94 -2.40 6.72
CA GLU A 67 -3.93 -3.48 6.81
C GLU A 67 -5.31 -2.89 7.05
N PHE A 68 -6.28 -3.26 6.21
CA PHE A 68 -7.65 -2.78 6.23
C PHE A 68 -8.64 -3.94 6.34
N PRO A 69 -9.75 -3.78 7.10
CA PRO A 69 -10.79 -4.81 7.18
C PRO A 69 -11.64 -4.88 5.90
N THR A 70 -11.87 -3.75 5.22
CA THR A 70 -12.72 -3.66 4.02
C THR A 70 -12.01 -2.89 2.90
N ALA A 71 -12.38 -3.17 1.64
CA ALA A 71 -11.85 -2.45 0.48
C ALA A 71 -12.30 -0.98 0.47
N GLU A 72 -13.52 -0.70 0.92
CA GLU A 72 -14.08 0.66 1.02
C GLU A 72 -13.29 1.52 2.01
N ALA A 73 -12.94 0.98 3.19
CA ALA A 73 -12.12 1.69 4.17
C ALA A 73 -10.73 2.03 3.62
N ALA A 74 -10.15 1.13 2.82
CA ALA A 74 -8.91 1.39 2.12
C ALA A 74 -9.08 2.52 1.09
N ALA A 75 -10.17 2.51 0.30
CA ALA A 75 -10.45 3.54 -0.70
C ALA A 75 -10.62 4.94 -0.10
N GLU A 76 -11.32 5.06 1.03
CA GLU A 76 -11.47 6.34 1.75
C GLU A 76 -10.13 6.84 2.31
N TYR A 77 -9.30 5.93 2.82
CA TYR A 77 -7.96 6.25 3.29
C TYR A 77 -7.10 6.83 2.16
N PHE A 78 -7.06 6.18 1.00
CA PHE A 78 -6.27 6.68 -0.13
C PHE A 78 -6.83 7.98 -0.72
N LYS A 79 -8.16 8.13 -0.75
CA LYS A 79 -8.81 9.36 -1.21
C LYS A 79 -8.43 10.56 -0.34
N SER A 80 -8.42 10.39 0.99
CA SER A 80 -8.03 11.46 1.94
C SER A 80 -6.52 11.78 1.94
N HIS A 81 -5.68 10.80 1.57
CA HIS A 81 -4.22 10.96 1.48
C HIS A 81 -3.74 11.31 0.07
N GLY A 82 -4.62 11.37 -0.92
CA GLY A 82 -4.28 11.68 -2.31
C GLY A 82 -3.40 10.62 -2.99
N TRP A 83 -3.52 9.34 -2.59
CA TRP A 83 -2.71 8.25 -3.15
C TRP A 83 -3.48 7.49 -4.22
N THR A 84 -2.79 7.13 -5.31
CA THR A 84 -3.33 6.20 -6.30
C THR A 84 -3.11 4.77 -5.82
N PHE A 85 -4.10 3.90 -6.03
CA PHE A 85 -4.02 2.48 -5.72
C PHE A 85 -4.83 1.68 -6.75
N PHE A 86 -4.50 0.40 -6.91
CA PHE A 86 -5.26 -0.54 -7.73
C PHE A 86 -5.73 -1.71 -6.87
N VAL A 87 -6.99 -2.14 -7.01
CA VAL A 87 -7.54 -3.26 -6.25
C VAL A 87 -7.33 -4.55 -7.04
N GLU A 88 -6.54 -5.48 -6.50
CA GLU A 88 -6.42 -6.83 -7.08
C GLU A 88 -7.49 -7.74 -6.45
N GLU A 89 -8.45 -8.19 -7.27
CA GLU A 89 -9.49 -9.11 -6.80
C GLU A 89 -8.88 -10.47 -6.37
N PRO A 90 -9.36 -11.07 -5.26
CA PRO A 90 -8.84 -12.34 -4.79
C PRO A 90 -9.02 -13.44 -5.82
N LYS A 91 -7.91 -14.01 -6.30
CA LYS A 91 -7.92 -15.19 -7.17
C LYS A 91 -8.55 -16.36 -6.42
N ARG A 92 -9.79 -16.71 -6.78
CA ARG A 92 -10.41 -17.96 -6.33
C ARG A 92 -9.63 -19.12 -6.94
N THR A 93 -8.75 -19.72 -6.16
CA THR A 93 -8.10 -20.98 -6.56
C THR A 93 -9.16 -22.08 -6.58
N HIS A 94 -9.71 -22.36 -7.75
CA HIS A 94 -10.37 -23.63 -8.00
C HIS A 94 -9.28 -24.69 -7.99
N ARG A 95 -9.18 -25.46 -6.90
CA ARG A 95 -8.26 -26.59 -6.81
C ARG A 95 -8.75 -27.67 -7.78
N VAL A 96 -8.25 -27.67 -9.01
CA VAL A 96 -8.49 -28.75 -9.96
C VAL A 96 -7.57 -29.90 -9.56
N MET A 97 -8.07 -30.85 -8.78
CA MET A 97 -7.35 -32.11 -8.53
C MET A 97 -7.52 -32.99 -9.76
N SER A 98 -6.58 -32.90 -10.72
CA SER A 98 -6.49 -33.91 -11.78
C SER A 98 -5.87 -35.18 -11.19
N LEU A 99 -6.70 -36.19 -10.94
CA LEU A 99 -6.23 -37.54 -10.66
C LEU A 99 -5.77 -38.14 -12.00
N SER A 100 -4.46 -38.28 -12.20
CA SER A 100 -3.94 -39.04 -13.35
C SER A 100 -4.35 -40.50 -13.19
N GLN A 101 -5.02 -41.04 -14.21
CA GLN A 101 -5.11 -42.49 -14.45
C GLN A 101 -3.74 -43.05 -14.80
#